data_AF-E7DQD4-F1
#
_entry.id   AF-E7DQD4-F1
#
_cell.length_a   1.000
_cell.length_b   1.000
_cell.length_c   1.000
_cell.angle_alpha   90.00
_cell.angle_beta   90.00
_cell.angle_gamma   90.00
#
_symmetry.space_group_name_H-M   'P 1'
#
loop_
_entity.id
_entity.type
_entity.pdbx_description
1 polymer ?
#
loop_
_entity_poly.entity_id
_entity_poly.type
_entity_poly.pdbx_seq_one_letter_code
_entity_poly.pdbx_strand_id
1 'polypeptide(L)'
;MTAETVAEYDVVLCVGDTTFLDYGSITVKKEGYGPIAKGGNGLILHSALAIEPEKGQSLGLLWQKLWNREPKQKLPKDETPTQKKQRQAAARKEARKRPFEQKVLLQMGRSTYHCRKRS
;
A
#
# COMPACT_ATOMS: atom_id res chain seq x y z
N MET A 1 -2.76 -26.41 -0.76
CA MET A 1 -2.77 -24.92 -0.59
C MET A 1 -1.34 -24.40 -0.71
N THR A 2 -1.05 -23.17 -1.19
CA THR A 2 0.35 -22.70 -1.42
C THR A 2 1.27 -22.89 -0.21
N ALA A 3 0.76 -22.71 1.01
CA ALA A 3 1.53 -22.90 2.24
C ALA A 3 2.00 -24.35 2.43
N GLU A 4 1.21 -25.34 2.02
CA GLU A 4 1.57 -26.76 2.08
C GLU A 4 2.66 -27.07 1.06
N THR A 5 2.49 -26.59 -0.18
CA THR A 5 3.49 -26.77 -1.25
C THR A 5 4.83 -26.15 -0.86
N VAL A 6 4.82 -24.96 -0.25
CA VAL A 6 6.04 -24.27 0.21
C VAL A 6 6.73 -25.01 1.35
N ALA A 7 5.99 -25.73 2.20
CA ALA A 7 6.55 -26.51 3.30
C ALA A 7 7.35 -27.75 2.84
N GLU A 8 7.19 -28.18 1.58
CA GLU A 8 7.95 -29.28 0.98
C GLU A 8 9.35 -28.86 0.51
N TYR A 9 9.66 -27.55 0.52
CA TYR A 9 10.95 -27.00 0.07
C TYR A 9 11.77 -26.48 1.25
N ASP A 10 13.06 -26.78 1.27
CA ASP A 10 13.99 -26.25 2.30
C ASP A 10 14.19 -24.74 2.17
N VAL A 11 14.20 -24.22 0.93
CA VAL A 11 14.39 -22.80 0.61
C VAL A 11 13.42 -22.37 -0.48
N VAL A 12 12.77 -21.22 -0.27
CA VAL A 12 11.84 -20.61 -1.22
C VAL A 12 12.15 -19.12 -1.36
N LEU A 13 12.14 -18.62 -2.60
CA LEU A 13 12.26 -17.20 -2.88
C LEU A 13 10.89 -16.53 -2.75
N CYS A 14 10.84 -15.45 -1.98
CA CYS A 14 9.64 -14.63 -1.80
C CYS A 14 9.78 -13.33 -2.59
N VAL A 15 9.19 -13.29 -3.79
CA VAL A 15 9.27 -12.13 -4.67
C VAL A 15 8.09 -11.20 -4.39
N GLY A 16 8.39 -10.04 -3.82
CA GLY A 16 7.42 -8.99 -3.54
C GLY A 16 7.39 -7.92 -4.62
N ASP A 17 6.22 -7.60 -5.16
CA ASP A 17 6.03 -6.47 -6.08
C ASP A 17 4.71 -5.73 -5.85
N THR A 18 4.62 -4.49 -6.31
CA THR A 18 3.41 -3.64 -6.20
C THR A 18 2.89 -3.29 -7.58
N THR A 19 1.67 -3.73 -7.87
CA THR A 19 0.94 -3.39 -9.10
C THR A 19 -0.27 -2.51 -8.81
N PHE A 20 -0.79 -1.86 -9.86
CA PHE A 20 -1.96 -1.00 -9.80
C PHE A 20 -3.12 -1.62 -10.58
N LEU A 21 -4.29 -1.71 -9.94
CA LEU A 21 -5.53 -2.07 -10.60
C LEU A 21 -6.22 -0.77 -11.01
N ASP A 22 -6.16 -0.43 -12.30
CA ASP A 22 -6.77 0.79 -12.84
C ASP A 22 -8.22 0.55 -13.24
N TYR A 23 -9.15 1.26 -12.60
CA TYR A 23 -10.58 1.22 -12.89
C TYR A 23 -11.08 2.59 -13.37
N GLY A 24 -10.20 3.45 -13.89
CA GLY A 24 -10.56 4.81 -14.31
C GLY A 24 -11.70 4.89 -15.33
N SER A 25 -11.82 3.88 -16.19
CA SER A 25 -12.91 3.75 -17.18
C SER A 25 -14.25 3.29 -16.58
N ILE A 26 -14.23 2.70 -15.39
CA ILE A 26 -15.44 2.23 -14.70
C ILE A 26 -16.00 3.39 -13.87
N THR A 27 -17.01 4.06 -14.40
CA THR A 27 -17.61 5.24 -13.76
C THR A 27 -18.67 4.90 -12.72
N VAL A 28 -19.28 3.71 -12.83
CA VAL A 28 -20.43 3.28 -12.02
C VAL A 28 -20.04 2.94 -10.57
N LYS A 29 -18.78 2.55 -10.32
CA LYS A 29 -18.32 2.08 -9.01
C LYS A 29 -16.98 2.71 -8.65
N LYS A 30 -17.01 3.97 -8.22
CA LYS A 30 -15.80 4.72 -7.81
C LYS A 30 -15.58 4.74 -6.30
N GLU A 31 -16.62 4.43 -5.52
CA GLU A 31 -16.54 4.37 -4.06
C GLU A 31 -15.57 3.26 -3.63
N GLY A 32 -14.67 3.59 -2.71
CA GLY A 32 -13.62 2.69 -2.24
C GLY A 32 -12.36 2.64 -3.13
N TYR A 33 -12.34 3.31 -4.28
CA TYR A 33 -11.13 3.49 -5.08
C TYR A 33 -10.40 4.78 -4.71
N GLY A 34 -9.13 4.85 -5.06
CA GLY A 34 -8.28 6.00 -4.77
C GLY A 34 -7.43 6.39 -5.97
N PRO A 35 -6.87 7.62 -5.95
CA PRO A 35 -5.99 8.07 -7.01
C PRO A 35 -4.75 7.17 -7.12
N ILE A 36 -4.51 6.65 -8.31
CA ILE A 36 -3.28 5.94 -8.68
C ILE A 36 -2.39 6.85 -9.54
N ALA A 37 -1.19 6.39 -9.87
CA ALA A 37 -0.24 7.21 -10.65
C ALA A 37 -0.83 7.62 -12.01
N LYS A 38 -0.37 8.75 -12.57
CA LYS A 38 -0.78 9.29 -13.89
C LYS A 38 -2.28 9.63 -14.04
N GLY A 39 -2.99 9.85 -12.94
CA GLY A 39 -4.38 10.36 -12.98
C GLY A 39 -5.47 9.29 -13.07
N GLY A 40 -5.09 8.00 -13.02
CA GLY A 40 -6.05 6.91 -12.89
C GLY A 40 -6.72 6.85 -11.51
N ASN A 41 -7.74 6.00 -11.39
CA ASN A 41 -8.45 5.77 -10.13
C ASN A 41 -8.68 4.27 -9.93
N GLY A 42 -8.22 3.73 -8.81
CA GLY A 42 -8.30 2.30 -8.56
C GLY A 42 -7.65 1.86 -7.26
N LEU A 43 -7.05 0.67 -7.27
CA LEU A 43 -6.48 0.01 -6.10
C LEU A 43 -4.99 -0.27 -6.28
N ILE A 44 -4.29 -0.39 -5.16
CA ILE A 44 -2.89 -0.79 -5.09
C ILE A 44 -2.84 -2.19 -4.51
N LEU A 45 -2.18 -3.10 -5.22
CA LEU A 45 -2.01 -4.48 -4.84
C LEU A 45 -0.51 -4.74 -4.61
N HIS A 46 -0.14 -5.08 -3.38
CA HIS A 46 1.18 -5.61 -3.09
C HIS A 46 1.06 -7.12 -2.86
N SER A 47 1.78 -7.90 -3.65
CA SER A 47 1.76 -9.35 -3.61
C SER A 47 3.14 -9.92 -3.34
N ALA A 48 3.17 -11.07 -2.67
CA ALA A 48 4.36 -11.89 -2.48
C ALA A 48 4.14 -13.26 -3.14
N LEU A 49 4.97 -13.58 -4.14
CA LEU A 49 4.94 -14.83 -4.88
C LEU A 49 6.07 -15.75 -4.40
N ALA A 50 5.73 -17.00 -4.08
CA ALA A 50 6.71 -18.05 -3.80
C ALA A 50 7.25 -18.63 -5.11
N ILE A 51 8.57 -18.69 -5.21
CA ILE A 51 9.30 -19.23 -6.35
C ILE A 51 10.35 -20.21 -5.85
N GLU A 52 10.42 -21.35 -6.53
CA GLU A 52 11.46 -22.36 -6.35
C GLU A 52 12.79 -21.82 -6.94
N PRO A 53 13.90 -21.85 -6.18
CA PRO A 53 15.11 -21.13 -6.54
C PRO A 53 15.89 -21.69 -7.73
N GLU A 54 15.92 -23.01 -7.94
CA GLU A 54 16.79 -23.65 -8.92
C GLU A 54 16.25 -23.54 -10.35
N LYS A 55 14.96 -23.84 -10.54
CA LYS A 55 14.28 -23.83 -11.84
C LYS A 55 13.44 -22.58 -12.06
N GLY A 56 13.23 -21.77 -11.03
CA GLY A 56 12.42 -20.55 -11.10
C GLY A 56 10.92 -20.83 -11.21
N GLN A 57 10.46 -22.02 -10.81
CA GLN A 57 9.05 -22.40 -10.91
C GLN A 57 8.22 -21.63 -9.87
N SER A 58 7.10 -21.05 -10.30
CA SER A 58 6.16 -20.40 -9.37
C SER A 58 5.42 -21.46 -8.54
N LEU A 59 5.61 -21.45 -7.22
CA LEU A 59 4.90 -22.32 -6.28
C LEU A 59 3.52 -21.77 -5.92
N GLY A 60 3.35 -20.45 -6.03
CA GLY A 60 2.07 -19.78 -5.88
C GLY A 60 2.13 -18.53 -5.02
N LEU A 61 0.97 -17.95 -4.75
CA LEU A 61 0.84 -16.70 -4.02
C LEU A 61 0.86 -16.94 -2.50
N LEU A 62 1.76 -16.26 -1.79
CA LEU A 62 1.91 -16.36 -0.34
C LEU A 62 1.04 -15.35 0.40
N TRP A 63 1.03 -14.11 -0.09
CA TRP A 63 0.40 -13.00 0.58
C TRP A 63 0.01 -11.91 -0.39
N GLN A 64 -1.09 -11.23 -0.08
CA GLN A 64 -1.54 -10.04 -0.80
C GLN A 64 -2.10 -9.00 0.14
N LYS A 65 -1.89 -7.75 -0.23
CA LYS A 65 -2.53 -6.60 0.39
C LYS A 65 -3.08 -5.68 -0.66
N LEU A 66 -4.36 -5.38 -0.50
CA LEU A 66 -5.11 -4.48 -1.36
C LEU A 66 -5.50 -3.23 -0.56
N TRP A 67 -5.21 -2.05 -1.10
CA TRP A 67 -5.61 -0.79 -0.48
C TRP A 67 -5.80 0.31 -1.52
N ASN A 68 -6.52 1.36 -1.16
CA ASN A 68 -6.66 2.59 -1.93
C ASN A 68 -5.88 3.73 -1.27
N ARG A 69 -5.57 4.77 -2.04
CA ARG A 69 -5.04 6.04 -1.50
C ARG A 69 -6.19 6.97 -1.18
N GLU A 70 -6.05 7.77 -0.13
CA GLU A 70 -6.94 8.91 0.05
C GLU A 70 -6.64 9.99 -0.99
N PRO A 71 -7.67 10.66 -1.54
CA PRO A 71 -7.48 11.84 -2.36
C PRO A 71 -6.67 12.89 -1.59
N LYS A 72 -5.60 13.41 -2.22
CA LYS A 72 -4.87 14.53 -1.62
C LYS A 72 -5.81 15.74 -1.57
N GLN A 73 -5.84 16.42 -0.42
CA GLN A 73 -6.52 17.70 -0.30
C GLN A 73 -6.00 18.65 -1.38
N LYS A 74 -6.93 19.33 -2.06
CA LYS A 74 -6.60 20.32 -3.08
C LYS A 74 -5.81 21.45 -2.42
N LEU A 75 -4.64 21.71 -2.97
CA LEU A 75 -3.77 22.80 -2.53
C LEU A 75 -4.39 24.15 -2.91
N PRO A 76 -4.14 25.23 -2.14
CA PRO A 76 -4.50 26.59 -2.56
C PRO A 76 -3.85 26.91 -3.91
N LYS A 77 -4.62 27.49 -4.84
CA LYS A 77 -4.19 27.71 -6.23
C LYS A 77 -3.09 28.77 -6.36
N ASP A 78 -3.07 29.77 -5.48
CA ASP A 78 -2.18 30.94 -5.54
C ASP A 78 -1.07 30.92 -4.48
N GLU A 79 -0.53 29.73 -4.17
CA GLU A 79 0.53 29.59 -3.18
C GLU A 79 1.92 29.82 -3.81
N THR A 80 2.66 30.80 -3.28
CA THR A 80 4.06 31.03 -3.67
C THR A 80 4.98 29.88 -3.20
N PRO A 81 6.14 29.64 -3.85
CA PRO A 81 7.08 28.60 -3.43
C PRO A 81 7.53 28.73 -1.96
N THR A 82 7.67 29.96 -1.46
CA THR A 82 8.02 30.26 -0.08
C THR A 82 6.92 29.85 0.90
N GLN A 83 5.66 30.19 0.60
CA GLN A 83 4.50 29.79 1.40
C GLN A 83 4.36 28.25 1.43
N LYS A 84 4.57 27.58 0.30
CA LYS A 84 4.58 26.11 0.20
C LYS A 84 5.64 25.48 1.11
N LYS A 85 6.86 26.02 1.12
CA LYS A 85 7.96 25.54 1.97
C LYS A 85 7.62 25.73 3.46
N GLN A 86 7.08 26.88 3.83
CA GLN A 86 6.65 27.17 5.21
C GLN A 86 5.54 26.22 5.68
N ARG A 87 4.49 26.00 4.88
CA ARG A 87 3.42 25.05 5.21
C ARG A 87 3.95 23.64 5.40
N GLN A 88 4.81 23.16 4.50
CA GLN A 88 5.42 21.83 4.62
C GLN A 88 6.30 21.72 5.88
N ALA A 89 7.06 22.75 6.21
CA ALA A 89 7.87 22.79 7.43
C ALA A 89 7.00 22.76 8.69
N ALA A 90 5.91 23.53 8.73
CA ALA A 90 4.94 23.52 9.83
C ALA A 90 4.30 22.14 10.00
N ALA A 91 3.82 21.52 8.92
CA ALA A 91 3.24 20.18 8.94
C ALA A 91 4.25 19.11 9.43
N ARG A 92 5.52 19.21 9.01
CA ARG A 92 6.59 18.31 9.50
C ARG A 92 6.83 18.50 10.99
N LYS A 93 6.88 19.75 11.47
CA LYS A 93 7.06 20.07 12.90
C LYS A 93 5.92 19.50 13.74
N GLU A 94 4.69 19.66 13.27
CA GLU A 94 3.50 19.11 13.91
C GLU A 94 3.49 17.58 13.93
N ALA A 95 3.84 16.94 12.81
CA ALA A 95 3.98 15.48 12.75
C ALA A 95 5.05 14.95 13.73
N ARG A 96 6.13 15.69 13.94
CA ARG A 96 7.19 15.32 14.90
C ARG A 96 6.70 15.39 16.35
N LYS A 97 5.83 16.36 16.67
CA LYS A 97 5.23 16.54 18.00
C LYS A 97 4.21 15.47 18.38
N ARG A 98 3.74 14.65 17.44
CA ARG A 98 2.75 13.60 17.73
C ARG A 98 3.27 12.62 18.80
N PRO A 99 2.42 12.21 19.77
CA PRO A 99 2.75 11.17 20.74
C PRO A 99 3.22 9.87 20.07
N PHE A 100 4.08 9.13 20.75
CA PHE A 100 4.64 7.87 20.23
C PHE A 100 3.54 6.86 19.86
N GLU A 101 2.54 6.69 20.73
CA GLU A 101 1.40 5.80 20.49
C GLU A 101 0.65 6.12 19.19
N GLN A 102 0.43 7.39 18.87
CA GLN A 102 -0.20 7.79 17.60
C GLN A 102 0.70 7.49 16.39
N LYS A 103 2.02 7.59 16.53
CA LYS A 103 2.95 7.25 15.45
C LYS A 103 2.92 5.74 15.19
N VAL A 104 2.94 4.94 16.26
CA VAL A 104 2.82 3.49 16.17
C VAL A 104 1.46 3.10 15.58
N LEU A 105 0.35 3.72 16.01
CA LEU A 105 -0.99 3.41 15.50
C LEU A 105 -1.18 3.84 14.04
N LEU A 106 -0.56 4.93 13.58
CA LEU A 106 -0.56 5.30 12.15
C LEU A 106 0.29 4.34 11.31
N GLN A 107 1.37 3.81 11.88
CA GLN A 107 2.23 2.84 11.21
C GLN A 107 1.59 1.43 11.21
N MET A 108 0.99 1.03 12.32
CA MET A 108 0.26 -0.21 12.49
C MET A 108 -1.08 -0.17 11.77
N GLY A 109 -1.90 0.88 11.85
CA GLY A 109 -3.13 1.01 11.07
C GLY A 109 -2.91 1.02 9.55
N ARG A 110 -1.73 1.43 9.08
CA ARG A 110 -1.30 1.19 7.69
C ARG A 110 -0.92 -0.27 7.41
N SER A 111 -0.55 -1.05 8.42
CA SER A 111 -0.16 -2.47 8.35
C SER A 111 -1.31 -3.44 8.65
N THR A 112 -2.24 -3.06 9.54
CA THR A 112 -3.21 -3.93 10.22
C THR A 112 -4.63 -3.61 9.76
N TYR A 113 -4.93 -3.94 8.50
CA TYR A 113 -6.30 -4.27 8.11
C TYR A 113 -6.34 -5.68 7.51
N HIS A 114 -5.73 -6.67 8.17
CA HIS A 114 -6.12 -8.07 7.92
C HIS A 114 -5.70 -9.10 8.98
N CYS A 115 -4.85 -8.76 9.96
CA CYS A 115 -4.57 -9.68 11.06
C CYS A 115 -5.67 -9.58 12.14
N ARG A 116 -6.91 -9.97 11.79
CA ARG A 116 -7.94 -10.27 12.80
C ARG A 116 -8.83 -11.42 12.33
N LYS A 117 -8.71 -12.52 13.09
CA LYS A 117 -9.51 -13.75 13.13
C LYS A 117 -9.28 -14.79 12.02
N ARG A 118 -8.25 -15.62 12.22
CA ARG A 118 -8.45 -17.08 12.17
C ARG A 118 -8.42 -17.58 13.61
N SER A 119 -9.59 -17.83 14.17
CA SER A 119 -9.82 -18.84 15.20
C SER A 119 -10.65 -19.93 14.53
#